data_AF-A0A2J6R215-F1
#
_entry.id   AF-A0A2J6R215-F1
#
_cell.length_a   1.000
_cell.length_b   1.000
_cell.length_c   1.000
_cell.angle_alpha   90.00
_cell.angle_beta   90.00
_cell.angle_gamma   90.00
#
_symmetry.space_group_name_H-M   'P 1'
#
loop_
_entity.id
_entity.type
_entity.pdbx_description
1 polymer ?
#
loop_
_entity_poly.entity_id
_entity_poly.type
_entity_poly.pdbx_seq_one_letter_code
_entity_poly.pdbx_strand_id
1 'polypeptide(L)'
;MHTPRKFMTQIWAANNLTSYSYRFNVVPNGVSHSLGADHLKEVAFVMDNVEGVGFVQKGGVDSFANKPENFKELAKLMTRMWSSFIYHLDPNYSGVKSVKWPPYGPVEGQNCVFDANVTGLSYVEPDLFRAEAMQYWMDNLVTLFSR
;
A
#
# COMPACT_ATOMS: atom_id res chain seq x y z
N MET A 1 -9.10 0.06 4.13
CA MET A 1 -9.85 -1.16 4.44
C MET A 1 -8.86 -2.33 4.54
N HIS A 2 -8.65 -2.94 5.71
CA HIS A 2 -7.55 -3.91 5.92
C HIS A 2 -7.99 -5.37 6.03
N THR A 3 -9.07 -5.67 6.77
CA THR A 3 -9.53 -7.05 7.01
C THR A 3 -9.87 -7.81 5.71
N PRO A 4 -10.73 -7.29 4.80
CA PRO A 4 -11.07 -8.00 3.57
C PRO A 4 -9.87 -8.24 2.66
N ARG A 5 -8.94 -7.28 2.59
CA ARG A 5 -7.66 -7.45 1.86
C ARG A 5 -6.88 -8.63 2.43
N LYS A 6 -6.68 -8.69 3.76
CA LYS A 6 -5.96 -9.78 4.41
C LYS A 6 -6.59 -11.13 4.10
N PHE A 7 -7.90 -11.23 4.32
CA PHE A 7 -8.68 -12.43 4.07
C PHE A 7 -8.50 -12.93 2.64
N MET A 8 -8.64 -12.03 1.65
CA MET A 8 -8.49 -12.41 0.24
C MET A 8 -7.08 -12.88 -0.08
N THR A 9 -6.04 -12.20 0.42
CA THR A 9 -4.64 -12.62 0.19
C THR A 9 -4.32 -13.97 0.82
N GLN A 10 -4.90 -14.28 1.99
CA GLN A 10 -4.77 -15.60 2.62
C GLN A 10 -5.46 -16.69 1.79
N ILE A 11 -6.67 -16.43 1.27
CA ILE A 11 -7.37 -17.37 0.38
C ILE A 11 -6.55 -17.62 -0.88
N TRP A 12 -6.06 -16.57 -1.54
CA TRP A 12 -5.24 -16.72 -2.74
C TRP A 12 -3.99 -17.55 -2.48
N ALA A 13 -3.26 -17.27 -1.40
CA ALA A 13 -2.08 -18.05 -1.05
C ALA A 13 -2.40 -19.52 -0.74
N ALA A 14 -3.50 -19.80 -0.02
CA ALA A 14 -3.95 -21.16 0.25
C ALA A 14 -4.35 -21.95 -1.01
N ASN A 15 -4.67 -21.24 -2.10
CA ASN A 15 -5.00 -21.81 -3.41
C ASN A 15 -3.84 -21.73 -4.41
N ASN A 16 -2.59 -21.52 -3.94
CA ASN A 16 -1.40 -21.40 -4.78
C ASN A 16 -1.48 -20.29 -5.85
N LEU A 17 -2.24 -19.22 -5.58
CA LEU A 17 -2.32 -18.05 -6.44
C LEU A 17 -1.31 -17.00 -5.98
N THR A 18 -0.46 -16.57 -6.91
CA THR A 18 0.49 -15.47 -6.67
C THR A 18 -0.27 -14.18 -6.45
N SER A 19 -0.01 -13.54 -5.31
CA SER A 19 -0.52 -12.20 -5.01
C SER A 19 0.54 -11.38 -4.30
N TYR A 20 0.43 -10.06 -4.37
CA TYR A 20 1.32 -9.12 -3.71
C TYR A 20 0.49 -8.20 -2.82
N SER A 21 0.93 -8.00 -1.59
CA SER A 21 0.24 -7.15 -0.61
C SER A 21 1.13 -6.00 -0.20
N TYR A 22 0.54 -4.81 -0.03
CA TYR A 22 1.26 -3.66 0.50
C TYR A 22 0.48 -2.89 1.55
N ARG A 23 1.21 -2.12 2.36
CA ARG A 23 0.68 -1.13 3.29
C ARG A 23 1.24 0.24 2.93
N PHE A 24 0.36 1.21 2.74
CA PHE A 24 0.74 2.61 2.55
C PHE A 24 0.80 3.31 3.91
N ASN A 25 1.96 3.88 4.26
CA ASN A 25 2.23 4.51 5.55
C ASN A 25 2.74 5.95 5.38
N VAL A 26 1.96 6.79 4.70
CA VAL A 26 2.35 8.18 4.44
C VAL A 26 1.21 9.12 4.76
N VAL A 27 1.53 10.21 5.45
CA VAL A 27 0.62 11.34 5.67
C VAL A 27 0.99 12.46 4.68
N PRO A 28 0.27 12.60 3.55
CA PRO A 28 0.57 13.63 2.55
C PRO A 28 0.18 15.02 3.04
N ASN A 29 0.41 16.03 2.20
CA ASN A 29 -0.04 17.38 2.49
C ASN A 29 -1.58 17.45 2.48
N GLY A 30 -2.16 18.36 3.26
CA GLY A 30 -3.61 18.51 3.39
C GLY A 30 -4.30 17.43 4.23
N VAL A 31 -3.55 16.61 4.98
CA VAL A 31 -4.09 15.59 5.91
C VAL A 31 -3.55 15.83 7.31
N SER A 32 -4.44 15.81 8.30
CA SER A 32 -4.05 15.90 9.71
C SER A 32 -3.30 14.63 10.15
N HIS A 33 -2.25 14.79 10.94
CA HIS A 33 -1.55 13.66 11.56
C HIS A 33 -2.48 12.77 12.40
N SER A 34 -3.57 13.32 12.95
CA SER A 34 -4.57 12.54 13.70
C SER A 34 -5.38 11.58 12.83
N LEU A 35 -5.49 11.83 11.52
CA LEU A 35 -6.13 10.93 10.56
C LEU A 35 -5.16 9.85 10.06
N GLY A 36 -3.86 10.15 10.07
CA GLY A 36 -2.82 9.25 9.58
C GLY A 36 -2.84 9.11 8.05
N ALA A 37 -2.46 7.93 7.56
CA ALA A 37 -2.57 7.57 6.14
C ALA A 37 -4.03 7.18 5.83
N ASP A 38 -4.87 8.19 5.57
CA ASP A 38 -6.29 7.98 5.34
C ASP A 38 -6.59 7.52 3.90
N HIS A 39 -7.87 7.23 3.65
CA HIS A 39 -8.35 6.69 2.38
C HIS A 39 -8.02 7.61 1.20
N LEU A 40 -7.69 7.02 0.04
CA LEU A 40 -7.42 7.66 -1.26
C LEU A 40 -6.04 8.30 -1.39
N LYS A 41 -5.31 8.50 -0.29
CA LYS A 41 -4.06 9.27 -0.30
C LYS A 41 -2.91 8.62 -1.04
N GLU A 42 -2.93 7.31 -1.20
CA GLU A 42 -1.95 6.57 -1.97
C GLU A 42 -2.07 6.83 -3.48
N VAL A 43 -3.25 7.23 -3.97
CA VAL A 43 -3.52 7.32 -5.42
C VAL A 43 -2.60 8.33 -6.10
N ALA A 44 -2.32 9.47 -5.47
CA ALA A 44 -1.40 10.46 -6.02
C ALA A 44 0.04 9.91 -6.18
N PHE A 45 0.45 8.98 -5.31
CA PHE A 45 1.75 8.31 -5.37
C PHE A 45 1.77 7.18 -6.40
N VAL A 46 0.69 6.39 -6.50
CA VAL A 46 0.55 5.31 -7.50
C VAL A 46 0.57 5.86 -8.94
N MET A 47 0.06 7.08 -9.13
CA MET A 47 -0.07 7.72 -10.44
C MET A 47 1.10 8.63 -10.81
N ASP A 48 2.14 8.73 -9.97
CA ASP A 48 3.22 9.73 -10.08
C ASP A 48 2.69 11.16 -10.29
N ASN A 49 1.54 11.49 -9.69
CA ASN A 49 0.85 12.76 -9.91
C ASN A 49 1.42 13.84 -8.98
N VAL A 50 2.72 14.09 -9.11
CA VAL A 50 3.47 15.03 -8.27
C VAL A 50 3.09 16.49 -8.50
N GLU A 51 2.35 16.78 -9.57
CA GLU A 51 1.81 18.10 -9.91
C GLU A 51 0.37 18.30 -9.39
N GLY A 52 -0.25 17.28 -8.79
CA GLY A 52 -1.59 17.37 -8.22
C GLY A 52 -2.72 17.58 -9.24
N VAL A 53 -2.48 17.29 -10.51
CA VAL A 53 -3.44 17.50 -11.61
C VAL A 53 -4.69 16.65 -11.38
N GLY A 54 -5.87 17.26 -11.52
CA GLY A 54 -7.18 16.66 -11.28
C GLY A 54 -7.64 16.70 -9.82
N PHE A 55 -6.72 16.83 -8.85
CA PHE A 55 -7.06 17.01 -7.43
C PHE A 55 -7.25 18.49 -7.10
N VAL A 56 -6.25 19.32 -7.40
CA VAL A 56 -6.24 20.75 -7.05
C VAL A 56 -7.37 21.51 -7.74
N GLN A 57 -7.60 21.24 -9.02
CA GLN A 57 -8.63 21.91 -9.82
C GLN A 57 -10.06 21.57 -9.35
N LYS A 58 -10.25 20.51 -8.57
CA LYS A 58 -11.53 20.09 -8.01
C LYS A 58 -11.71 20.51 -6.54
N GLY A 59 -10.92 21.48 -6.08
CA GLY A 59 -10.96 21.97 -4.69
C GLY A 59 -10.21 21.07 -3.70
N GLY A 60 -9.44 20.10 -4.20
CA GLY A 60 -8.53 19.30 -3.39
C GLY A 60 -7.22 20.03 -3.10
N VAL A 61 -6.33 19.36 -2.37
CA VAL A 61 -5.01 19.86 -2.00
C VAL A 61 -3.95 19.03 -2.74
N ASP A 62 -2.90 19.69 -3.23
CA ASP A 62 -1.72 19.00 -3.74
C ASP A 62 -1.07 18.19 -2.60
N SER A 63 -1.02 16.87 -2.78
CA SER A 63 -0.49 15.91 -1.81
C SER A 63 1.00 16.06 -1.55
N PHE A 64 1.73 16.71 -2.46
CA PHE A 64 3.19 16.88 -2.42
C PHE A 64 3.63 18.29 -2.01
N ALA A 65 2.72 19.27 -1.96
CA ALA A 65 3.08 20.63 -1.60
C ALA A 65 3.74 20.71 -0.21
N ASN A 66 4.86 21.42 -0.13
CA ASN A 66 5.70 21.58 1.06
C ASN A 66 6.17 20.25 1.71
N LYS A 67 6.13 19.13 0.98
CA LYS A 67 6.74 17.87 1.43
C LYS A 67 8.20 17.78 0.96
N PRO A 68 9.06 17.07 1.70
CA PRO A 68 10.43 16.86 1.27
C PRO A 68 10.49 15.94 0.03
N GLU A 69 11.63 15.97 -0.67
CA GLU A 69 11.81 15.32 -1.99
C GLU A 69 11.56 13.80 -1.95
N ASN A 70 11.81 13.16 -0.81
CA ASN A 70 11.53 11.74 -0.56
C ASN A 70 10.06 11.34 -0.86
N PHE A 71 9.10 12.26 -0.79
CA PHE A 71 7.71 11.97 -1.17
C PHE A 71 7.58 11.74 -2.69
N LYS A 72 8.25 12.56 -3.51
CA LYS A 72 8.27 12.39 -4.97
C LYS A 72 9.09 11.16 -5.37
N GLU A 73 10.21 10.91 -4.69
CA GLU A 73 10.98 9.69 -4.88
C GLU A 73 10.14 8.44 -4.56
N LEU A 74 9.31 8.50 -3.52
CA LEU A 74 8.38 7.42 -3.18
C LEU A 74 7.29 7.25 -4.23
N ALA A 75 6.71 8.34 -4.76
CA ALA A 75 5.74 8.28 -5.85
C ALA A 75 6.32 7.60 -7.10
N LYS A 76 7.56 7.98 -7.47
CA LYS A 76 8.30 7.34 -8.55
C LYS A 76 8.54 5.85 -8.26
N LEU A 77 8.95 5.48 -7.06
CA LEU A 77 9.14 4.09 -6.65
C LEU A 77 7.84 3.27 -6.81
N MET A 78 6.73 3.77 -6.24
CA MET A 78 5.43 3.10 -6.30
C MET A 78 4.95 2.93 -7.74
N THR A 79 5.01 3.98 -8.55
CA THR A 79 4.56 3.96 -9.96
C THR A 79 5.38 2.98 -10.80
N ARG A 80 6.70 2.91 -10.57
CA ARG A 80 7.58 1.98 -11.26
C ARG A 80 7.32 0.53 -10.86
N MET A 81 7.05 0.25 -9.58
CA MET A 81 6.63 -1.09 -9.12
C MET A 81 5.28 -1.50 -9.71
N TRP A 82 4.30 -0.59 -9.74
CA TRP A 82 3.01 -0.85 -10.37
C TRP A 82 3.12 -1.11 -11.87
N SER A 83 3.92 -0.31 -12.59
CA SER A 83 4.19 -0.50 -14.01
C SER A 83 4.89 -1.83 -14.29
N SER A 84 5.85 -2.21 -13.44
CA SER A 84 6.50 -3.52 -13.48
C SER A 84 5.47 -4.65 -13.30
N PHE A 85 4.59 -4.55 -12.32
CA PHE A 85 3.54 -5.56 -12.10
C PHE A 85 2.59 -5.68 -13.29
N ILE A 86 2.18 -4.56 -13.89
CA ILE A 86 1.28 -4.56 -15.06
C ILE A 86 1.93 -5.29 -16.26
N TYR A 87 3.23 -5.09 -16.49
CA TYR A 87 3.90 -5.65 -17.66
C TYR A 87 4.46 -7.07 -17.42
N HIS A 88 5.04 -7.32 -16.25
CA HIS A 88 5.74 -8.57 -15.91
C HIS A 88 4.95 -9.52 -15.00
N LEU A 89 3.82 -9.08 -14.42
CA LEU A 89 3.15 -9.76 -13.31
C LEU A 89 4.03 -9.89 -12.04
N ASP A 90 5.11 -9.11 -11.97
CA ASP A 90 6.05 -9.05 -10.86
C ASP A 90 6.46 -7.58 -10.62
N PRO A 91 6.32 -7.01 -9.42
CA PRO A 91 6.67 -5.62 -9.12
C PRO A 91 8.19 -5.33 -9.08
N ASN A 92 9.06 -6.35 -9.17
CA ASN A 92 10.49 -6.24 -8.91
C ASN A 92 11.36 -5.86 -10.12
N TYR A 93 10.77 -5.57 -11.29
CA TYR A 93 11.46 -5.06 -12.48
C TYR A 93 11.26 -3.54 -12.63
N SER A 94 11.17 -2.84 -11.49
CA SER A 94 10.91 -1.40 -11.42
C SER A 94 12.04 -0.54 -11.99
N GLY A 95 13.27 -1.08 -12.12
CA GLY A 95 14.43 -0.33 -12.61
C GLY A 95 14.87 0.83 -11.70
N VAL A 96 14.37 0.87 -10.47
CA VAL A 96 14.79 1.79 -9.41
C VAL A 96 15.28 0.96 -8.21
N LYS A 97 16.17 1.53 -7.41
CA LYS A 97 16.63 0.85 -6.19
C LYS A 97 15.44 0.72 -5.23
N SER A 98 15.10 -0.51 -4.88
CA SER A 98 13.97 -0.80 -4.00
C SER A 98 14.21 -2.05 -3.17
N VAL A 99 13.39 -2.23 -2.13
CA VAL A 99 13.27 -3.54 -1.51
C VAL A 99 12.73 -4.54 -2.53
N LYS A 100 13.06 -5.83 -2.36
CA LYS A 100 12.37 -6.90 -3.08
C LYS A 100 10.99 -7.06 -2.45
N TRP A 101 9.93 -6.84 -3.22
CA TRP A 101 8.55 -7.07 -2.81
C TRP A 101 8.21 -8.56 -3.02
N PRO A 102 8.12 -9.37 -1.95
CA PRO A 102 7.87 -10.79 -2.09
C PRO A 102 6.40 -11.06 -2.44
N PRO A 103 6.12 -12.17 -3.14
CA PRO A 103 4.75 -12.68 -3.21
C PRO A 103 4.26 -13.03 -1.79
N TYR A 104 2.96 -12.86 -1.56
CA TYR A 104 2.32 -13.16 -0.28
C TYR A 104 2.35 -14.68 -0.03
N GLY A 105 3.08 -15.11 1.00
CA GLY A 105 3.26 -16.52 1.34
C GLY A 105 2.07 -17.16 2.09
N PRO A 106 1.87 -18.48 1.99
CA PRO A 106 0.79 -19.19 2.66
C PRO A 106 1.00 -19.39 4.17
N VAL A 107 2.27 -19.44 4.63
CA VAL A 107 2.62 -19.65 6.04
C VAL A 107 3.09 -18.35 6.71
N GLU A 108 3.83 -17.52 5.96
CA GLU A 108 4.35 -16.23 6.43
C GLU A 108 3.93 -15.13 5.46
N GLY A 109 2.67 -14.69 5.58
CA GLY A 109 2.16 -13.56 4.80
C GLY A 109 3.02 -12.33 5.02
N GLN A 110 3.45 -11.68 3.94
CA GLN A 110 4.33 -10.51 3.97
C GLN A 110 3.71 -9.35 3.20
N ASN A 111 3.90 -8.13 3.71
CA ASN A 111 3.55 -6.90 3.03
C ASN A 111 4.82 -6.15 2.61
N CYS A 112 4.78 -5.49 1.46
CA CYS A 112 5.66 -4.35 1.20
C CYS A 112 5.06 -3.11 1.86
N VAL A 113 5.81 -2.39 2.68
CA VAL A 113 5.38 -1.11 3.23
C VAL A 113 5.98 0.00 2.42
N PHE A 114 5.17 0.95 2.01
CA PHE A 114 5.61 2.23 1.43
C PHE A 114 5.59 3.29 2.52
N ASP A 115 6.75 3.88 2.82
CA ASP A 115 6.90 4.86 3.90
C ASP A 115 7.93 5.91 3.48
N ALA A 116 7.53 7.18 3.47
CA ALA A 116 8.42 8.26 3.06
C ALA A 116 9.55 8.51 4.09
N ASN A 117 9.36 8.10 5.35
CA ASN A 117 10.27 8.45 6.45
C ASN A 117 11.40 7.43 6.68
N VAL A 118 11.44 6.34 5.91
CA VAL A 118 12.51 5.33 6.00
C VAL A 118 13.50 5.50 4.84
N THR A 119 14.79 5.23 5.09
CA THR A 119 15.87 5.46 4.11
C THR A 119 15.64 4.77 2.76
N GLY A 120 15.04 3.57 2.76
CA GLY A 120 14.78 2.81 1.53
C GLY A 120 13.45 3.13 0.85
N LEU A 121 12.65 4.05 1.41
CA LEU A 121 11.26 4.38 1.02
C LEU A 121 10.27 3.20 1.05
N SER A 122 10.77 2.00 1.29
CA SER A 122 10.03 0.76 1.38
C SER A 122 10.78 -0.28 2.20
N TYR A 123 10.03 -1.19 2.82
CA TYR A 123 10.57 -2.36 3.53
C TYR A 123 9.55 -3.49 3.54
N VAL A 124 10.00 -4.72 3.80
CA VAL A 124 9.10 -5.87 3.96
C VAL A 124 8.77 -6.04 5.44
N GLU A 125 7.49 -6.24 5.75
CA GLU A 125 7.02 -6.60 7.09
C GLU A 125 6.21 -7.92 7.04
N PRO A 126 6.24 -8.73 8.11
CA PRO A 126 5.21 -9.74 8.32
C PRO A 126 3.82 -9.07 8.35
N ASP A 127 2.79 -9.72 7.81
CA ASP A 127 1.41 -9.22 7.81
C ASP A 127 0.74 -9.39 9.19
N LEU A 128 1.35 -8.78 10.21
CA LEU A 128 0.93 -8.77 11.61
C LEU A 128 0.19 -7.47 12.00
N PHE A 129 0.09 -6.51 11.09
CA PHE A 129 -0.58 -5.23 11.34
C PHE A 129 -2.04 -5.43 11.75
N ARG A 130 -2.37 -5.23 13.04
CA ARG A 130 -3.72 -5.46 13.61
C ARG A 130 -4.24 -6.89 13.42
N ALA A 131 -3.34 -7.89 13.35
CA ALA A 131 -3.69 -9.26 13.00
C ALA A 131 -4.79 -9.86 13.89
N GLU A 132 -4.69 -9.72 15.21
CA GLU A 132 -5.69 -10.27 16.15
C GLU A 132 -7.09 -9.68 15.92
N ALA A 133 -7.20 -8.36 15.81
CA ALA A 133 -8.47 -7.69 15.58
C ALA A 133 -9.07 -8.06 14.22
N MET A 134 -8.23 -8.14 13.17
CA MET A 134 -8.70 -8.59 11.86
C MET A 134 -9.13 -10.06 11.87
N GLN A 135 -8.41 -10.92 12.58
CA GLN A 135 -8.76 -12.35 12.73
C GLN A 135 -10.12 -12.50 13.39
N TYR A 136 -10.37 -11.77 14.47
CA TYR A 136 -11.68 -11.72 15.10
C TYR A 136 -12.79 -11.39 14.08
N TRP A 137 -12.60 -10.35 13.26
CA TRP A 137 -13.59 -10.01 12.24
C TRP A 137 -13.73 -11.09 11.17
N MET A 138 -12.64 -11.70 10.69
CA MET A 138 -12.69 -12.77 9.69
C MET A 138 -13.47 -14.00 10.19
N ASP A 139 -13.29 -14.38 11.45
CA ASP A 139 -13.94 -15.58 12.02
C ASP A 139 -15.41 -15.35 12.39
N ASN A 140 -15.78 -14.09 12.66
CA ASN A 140 -17.06 -13.78 13.30
C ASN A 140 -18.03 -12.96 12.44
N LEU A 141 -17.60 -12.40 11.30
CA LEU A 141 -18.46 -11.49 10.51
C LEU A 141 -19.77 -12.16 10.09
N VAL A 142 -19.68 -13.37 9.53
CA VAL A 142 -20.84 -14.13 9.04
C VAL A 142 -21.67 -14.65 10.21
N THR A 143 -21.01 -15.26 11.20
CA THR A 143 -21.68 -15.98 12.28
C THR A 143 -22.38 -15.05 13.27
N LEU A 144 -21.80 -13.88 13.58
CA LEU A 144 -22.39 -12.91 14.50
C LEU A 144 -23.35 -11.93 13.84
N PHE A 145 -23.15 -11.61 12.55
CA PHE A 145 -23.88 -10.51 11.90
C PHE A 145 -24.67 -10.93 10.65
N SER A 146 -24.57 -12.20 10.22
CA SER A 146 -25.24 -12.72 9.02
C SER A 146 -24.96 -11.89 7.76
N ARG A 147 -23.71 -11.41 7.63
CA ARG A 147 -23.20 -10.66 6.47
C ARG A 147 -22.18 -11.46 5.70
#